data_AF-A0A7H4MRQ4-F1
#
_entry.id   AF-A0A7H4MRQ4-F1
#
_cell.length_a   1.000
_cell.length_b   1.000
_cell.length_c   1.000
_cell.angle_alpha   90.00
_cell.angle_beta   90.00
_cell.angle_gamma   90.00
#
_symmetry.space_group_name_H-M   'P 1'
#
loop_
_entity.id
_entity.type
_entity.pdbx_description
1 polymer ?
#
loop_
_entity_poly.entity_id
_entity_poly.type
_entity_poly.pdbx_seq_one_letter_code
_entity_poly.pdbx_strand_id
1 'polypeptide(L)'
;MLSLNAFESGMLFEQQLIEDESRLRYQACADFWRRHCYPLTRDIAAVIHDVWKGPRDLLKSLDRWLQGEAPQLKSPPAPDETLAERHQQIIGRIDSLKQQWREQVGEIEGVLENSRARPAEIQSWQPGQMA
;
A
#
# COMPACT_ATOMS: atom_id res chain seq x y z
N MET A 1 -41.16 -4.08 16.13
CA MET A 1 -41.59 -5.48 15.92
C MET A 1 -40.37 -6.41 15.81
N LEU A 2 -39.49 -6.44 16.82
CA LEU A 2 -38.34 -7.38 16.91
C LEU A 2 -38.40 -8.28 18.16
N SER A 3 -39.31 -7.97 19.10
CA SER A 3 -39.43 -8.70 20.37
C SER A 3 -40.33 -9.93 20.32
N LEU A 4 -41.19 -10.09 19.30
CA LEU A 4 -42.17 -11.18 19.29
C LEU A 4 -41.53 -12.57 19.04
N ASN A 5 -40.39 -12.63 18.34
CA ASN A 5 -39.70 -13.88 17.97
C ASN A 5 -38.24 -13.93 18.46
N ALA A 6 -37.91 -13.27 19.58
CA ALA A 6 -36.54 -13.22 20.11
C ALA A 6 -35.98 -14.61 20.45
N PHE A 7 -36.84 -15.52 20.91
CA PHE A 7 -36.48 -16.90 21.26
C PHE A 7 -36.08 -17.74 20.03
N GLU A 8 -36.79 -17.59 18.90
CA GLU A 8 -36.50 -18.32 17.66
C GLU A 8 -35.35 -17.69 16.86
N SER A 9 -35.08 -16.40 17.09
CA SER A 9 -34.04 -15.63 16.38
C SER A 9 -32.67 -15.63 17.09
N GLY A 10 -32.54 -16.26 18.25
CA GLY A 10 -31.30 -16.24 19.06
C GLY A 10 -30.89 -14.85 19.54
N MET A 11 -31.82 -13.88 19.50
CA MET A 11 -31.55 -12.50 19.91
C MET A 11 -31.78 -12.34 21.41
N LEU A 12 -30.92 -11.56 22.08
CA LEU A 12 -31.07 -11.21 23.49
C LEU A 12 -32.45 -10.58 23.74
N PHE A 13 -33.13 -11.03 24.81
CA PHE A 13 -34.46 -10.57 25.20
C PHE A 13 -34.52 -9.05 25.47
N GLU A 14 -33.39 -8.47 25.90
CA GLU A 14 -33.25 -7.04 26.16
C GLU A 14 -32.17 -6.46 25.24
N GLN A 15 -32.61 -5.73 24.20
CA GLN A 15 -31.74 -4.98 23.31
C GLN A 15 -31.62 -3.55 23.83
N GLN A 16 -30.39 -3.10 24.10
CA GLN A 16 -30.11 -1.71 24.42
C GLN A 16 -29.69 -0.96 23.15
N LEU A 17 -30.34 0.16 22.89
CA LEU A 17 -29.95 1.05 21.80
C LEU A 17 -28.69 1.80 22.20
N ILE A 18 -27.64 1.69 21.38
CA ILE A 18 -26.44 2.52 21.51
C ILE A 18 -26.61 3.73 20.59
N GLU A 19 -26.76 4.91 21.18
CA GLU A 19 -26.94 6.17 20.43
C GLU A 19 -25.61 6.71 19.88
N ASP A 20 -24.50 6.49 20.58
CA ASP A 20 -23.16 6.91 20.18
C ASP A 20 -22.15 5.75 20.24
N GLU A 21 -21.77 5.25 19.07
CA GLU A 21 -20.78 4.19 18.91
C GLU A 21 -19.33 4.71 18.88
N SER A 22 -19.11 6.02 18.92
CA SER A 22 -17.78 6.63 18.70
C SER A 22 -16.73 6.07 19.67
N ARG A 23 -17.12 5.88 20.94
CA ARG A 23 -16.24 5.29 21.95
C ARG A 23 -15.88 3.84 21.62
N LEU A 24 -16.86 3.04 21.19
CA LEU A 24 -16.65 1.63 20.86
C LEU A 24 -15.74 1.49 19.63
N ARG A 25 -15.98 2.31 18.60
CA ARG A 25 -15.13 2.35 17.40
C ARG A 25 -13.69 2.74 17.72
N TYR A 26 -13.52 3.75 18.57
CA TYR A 26 -12.18 4.13 19.04
C TYR A 26 -11.49 3.03 19.83
N GLN A 27 -12.20 2.35 20.73
CA GLN A 27 -11.66 1.22 21.49
C GLN A 27 -11.21 0.10 20.55
N ALA A 28 -12.06 -0.32 19.61
CA ALA A 28 -11.73 -1.34 18.63
C ALA A 28 -10.50 -0.96 17.78
N CYS A 29 -10.43 0.29 17.30
CA CYS A 29 -9.29 0.77 16.54
C CYS A 29 -8.00 0.83 17.39
N ALA A 30 -8.09 1.27 18.64
CA ALA A 30 -6.96 1.30 19.55
C ALA A 30 -6.45 -0.11 19.91
N ASP A 31 -7.35 -1.08 20.06
CA ASP A 31 -7.00 -2.48 20.31
C ASP A 31 -6.32 -3.11 19.09
N PHE A 32 -6.85 -2.87 17.89
CA PHE A 32 -6.21 -3.24 16.63
C PHE A 32 -4.80 -2.66 16.54
N TRP A 33 -4.64 -1.36 16.81
CA TRP A 33 -3.34 -0.69 16.78
C TRP A 33 -2.34 -1.32 17.76
N ARG A 34 -2.77 -1.61 19.00
CA ARG A 34 -1.90 -2.26 19.99
C ARG A 34 -1.47 -3.65 19.56
N ARG A 35 -2.36 -4.43 18.95
CA ARG A 35 -2.05 -5.80 18.50
C ARG A 35 -1.16 -5.84 17.26
N HIS A 36 -1.35 -4.91 16.33
CA HIS A 36 -0.72 -4.97 15.00
C HIS A 36 0.41 -3.97 14.77
N CYS A 37 0.43 -2.83 15.48
CA CYS A 37 1.44 -1.80 15.28
C CYS A 37 2.54 -1.78 16.34
N TYR A 38 2.25 -2.12 17.60
CA TYR A 38 3.26 -2.16 18.67
C TYR A 38 4.36 -3.22 18.50
N PRO A 39 4.08 -4.44 17.97
CA PRO A 39 5.15 -5.44 17.81
C PRO A 39 6.03 -5.20 16.58
N LEU A 40 5.78 -4.16 15.78
CA LEU A 40 6.53 -3.90 14.55
C LEU A 40 7.93 -3.38 14.84
N THR A 41 8.85 -3.71 13.95
CA THR A 41 10.20 -3.17 13.94
C THR A 41 10.19 -1.67 13.60
N ARG A 42 11.22 -0.94 14.03
CA ARG A 42 11.29 0.53 13.93
C ARG A 42 11.14 1.06 12.50
N ASP A 43 11.74 0.38 11.54
CA ASP A 43 11.66 0.67 10.11
C ASP A 43 10.22 0.59 9.58
N ILE A 44 9.49 -0.48 9.89
CA ILE A 44 8.09 -0.64 9.48
C ILE A 44 7.21 0.36 10.23
N ALA A 45 7.43 0.51 11.55
CA ALA A 45 6.68 1.45 12.37
C ALA A 45 6.83 2.89 11.90
N ALA A 46 8.02 3.30 11.43
CA ALA A 46 8.26 4.63 10.87
C ALA A 46 7.39 4.89 9.63
N VAL A 47 7.32 3.92 8.70
CA VAL A 47 6.50 4.02 7.48
C VAL A 47 5.02 4.16 7.84
N ILE A 48 4.53 3.36 8.79
CA ILE A 48 3.13 3.46 9.26
C ILE A 48 2.90 4.81 9.93
N HIS A 49 3.84 5.28 10.75
CA HIS A 49 3.73 6.54 11.45
C HIS A 49 3.74 7.76 10.52
N ASP A 50 4.34 7.66 9.33
CA ASP A 50 4.26 8.71 8.31
C ASP A 50 2.85 8.88 7.75
N VAL A 51 2.05 7.81 7.73
CA VAL A 51 0.65 7.83 7.24
C VAL A 51 -0.33 8.13 8.37
N TRP A 52 -0.18 7.48 9.53
CA TRP A 52 -1.07 7.61 10.68
C TRP A 52 -0.27 7.81 11.97
N LYS A 53 -0.46 8.93 12.67
CA LYS A 53 0.30 9.20 13.90
C LYS A 53 -0.17 8.36 15.08
N GLY A 54 -1.35 7.75 14.99
CA GLY A 54 -1.89 6.84 15.98
C GLY A 54 -3.29 6.34 15.63
N PRO A 55 -3.96 5.64 16.57
CA PRO A 55 -5.25 4.99 16.32
C PRO A 55 -6.39 5.97 15.99
N ARG A 56 -6.31 7.23 16.43
CA ARG A 56 -7.31 8.25 16.05
C ARG A 56 -7.22 8.60 14.57
N ASP A 57 -6.02 8.77 14.04
CA ASP A 57 -5.80 9.09 12.63
C ASP A 57 -6.19 7.91 11.73
N LEU A 58 -5.86 6.69 12.18
CA LEU A 58 -6.31 5.47 11.52
C LEU A 58 -7.84 5.40 11.49
N LEU A 59 -8.51 5.59 12.63
CA LEU A 59 -9.97 5.57 12.70
C LEU A 59 -10.60 6.59 11.75
N LYS A 60 -10.09 7.82 11.73
CA LYS A 60 -10.58 8.87 10.82
C LYS A 60 -10.50 8.47 9.34
N SER A 61 -9.46 7.72 8.95
CA SER A 61 -9.34 7.21 7.59
C SER A 61 -10.29 6.04 7.28
N LEU A 62 -10.69 5.30 8.32
CA LEU A 62 -11.58 4.14 8.24
C LEU A 62 -13.07 4.50 8.38
N ASP A 63 -13.41 5.64 8.99
CA ASP A 63 -14.79 6.00 9.38
C ASP A 63 -15.81 5.83 8.24
N ARG A 64 -15.43 6.22 7.01
CA ARG A 64 -16.30 6.12 5.82
C ARG A 64 -16.55 4.68 5.35
N TRP A 65 -15.75 3.72 5.81
CA TRP A 65 -15.78 2.31 5.42
C TRP A 65 -16.34 1.42 6.52
N LEU A 66 -16.39 1.91 7.76
CA LEU A 66 -17.02 1.22 8.89
C LEU A 66 -18.55 1.23 8.80
N GLN A 67 -19.11 2.02 7.88
CA GLN A 67 -20.55 2.12 7.63
C GLN A 67 -20.86 1.52 6.25
N GLY A 68 -21.68 0.46 6.23
CA GLY A 68 -22.10 -0.18 4.98
C GLY A 68 -21.19 -1.30 4.50
N GLU A 69 -21.12 -1.50 3.19
CA GLU A 69 -20.38 -2.60 2.58
C GLU A 69 -18.86 -2.36 2.58
N ALA A 70 -18.10 -3.41 2.88
CA ALA A 70 -16.65 -3.35 2.87
C ALA A 70 -16.12 -3.07 1.46
N PRO A 71 -15.12 -2.18 1.31
CA PRO A 71 -14.55 -1.88 0.01
C PRO A 71 -13.84 -3.08 -0.61
N GLN A 72 -14.00 -3.24 -1.93
CA GLN A 72 -13.26 -4.24 -2.70
C GLN A 72 -11.89 -3.69 -3.08
N LEU A 73 -10.83 -4.36 -2.62
CA LEU A 73 -9.45 -4.03 -2.99
C LEU A 73 -9.14 -4.62 -4.37
N LYS A 74 -8.59 -3.81 -5.28
CA LYS A 74 -8.19 -4.29 -6.63
C LYS A 74 -7.08 -5.32 -6.59
N SER A 75 -6.20 -5.23 -5.59
CA SER A 75 -5.07 -6.13 -5.39
C SER A 75 -4.92 -6.36 -3.91
N PRO A 76 -5.74 -7.25 -3.32
CA PRO A 76 -5.64 -7.59 -1.92
C PRO A 76 -4.31 -8.31 -1.64
N PRO A 77 -3.71 -8.11 -0.46
CA PRO A 77 -2.62 -8.96 0.00
C PRO A 77 -3.09 -10.41 0.17
N ALA A 78 -2.15 -11.35 0.27
CA ALA A 78 -2.52 -12.72 0.59
C ALA A 78 -3.12 -12.80 2.02
N PRO A 79 -4.03 -13.74 2.31
CA PRO A 79 -4.79 -13.75 3.57
C PRO A 79 -3.94 -13.73 4.84
N ASP A 80 -2.81 -14.44 4.81
CA ASP A 80 -1.91 -14.60 5.96
C ASP A 80 -0.63 -13.77 5.83
N GLU A 81 -0.56 -12.88 4.84
CA GLU A 81 0.62 -12.03 4.62
C GLU A 81 0.71 -10.94 5.70
N THR A 82 1.82 -10.93 6.41
CA THR A 82 2.12 -9.92 7.41
C THR A 82 2.77 -8.68 6.79
N LEU A 83 2.66 -7.55 7.50
CA LEU A 83 3.38 -6.32 7.14
C LEU A 83 4.89 -6.53 7.06
N ALA A 84 5.45 -7.40 7.91
CA ALA A 84 6.87 -7.72 7.94
C ALA A 84 7.30 -8.47 6.68
N GLU A 85 6.56 -9.52 6.28
CA GLU A 85 6.84 -10.27 5.06
C GLU A 85 6.74 -9.38 3.83
N ARG A 86 5.68 -8.58 3.73
CA ARG A 86 5.51 -7.63 2.64
C ARG A 86 6.65 -6.62 2.58
N HIS A 87 7.04 -6.07 3.72
CA HIS A 87 8.16 -5.13 3.81
C HIS A 87 9.46 -5.78 3.31
N GLN A 88 9.76 -6.99 3.78
CA GLN A 88 10.94 -7.75 3.36
C GLN A 88 10.95 -8.02 1.85
N GLN A 89 9.82 -8.39 1.26
CA GLN A 89 9.69 -8.59 -0.20
C GLN A 89 9.97 -7.30 -0.98
N ILE A 90 9.45 -6.16 -0.51
CA ILE A 90 9.67 -4.86 -1.14
C ILE A 90 11.16 -4.48 -1.07
N ILE A 91 11.78 -4.60 0.11
CA ILE A 91 13.21 -4.31 0.29
C ILE A 91 14.07 -5.22 -0.60
N GLY A 92 13.79 -6.52 -0.64
CA GLY A 92 14.50 -7.46 -1.51
C GLY A 92 14.44 -7.08 -2.99
N ARG A 93 13.27 -6.63 -3.47
CA ARG A 93 13.11 -6.12 -4.85
C ARG A 93 13.92 -4.85 -5.09
N ILE A 94 13.91 -3.92 -4.15
CA ILE A 94 14.68 -2.68 -4.23
C ILE A 94 16.19 -2.98 -4.28
N ASP A 95 16.67 -3.90 -3.43
CA ASP A 95 18.08 -4.21 -3.36
C ASP A 95 18.57 -5.00 -4.57
N SER A 96 17.74 -5.89 -5.13
CA SER A 96 18.01 -6.53 -6.43
C SER A 96 18.16 -5.49 -7.55
N LEU A 97 17.27 -4.49 -7.60
CA LEU A 97 17.36 -3.41 -8.58
C LEU A 97 18.64 -2.57 -8.38
N LYS A 98 18.98 -2.21 -7.14
CA LYS A 98 20.21 -1.46 -6.83
C LYS A 98 21.46 -2.26 -7.20
N GLN A 99 21.45 -3.57 -7.02
CA GLN A 99 22.56 -4.43 -7.40
C GLN A 99 22.76 -4.42 -8.92
N GLN A 100 21.69 -4.69 -9.69
CA GLN A 100 21.73 -4.66 -11.15
C GLN A 100 22.21 -3.30 -11.67
N TRP A 101 21.74 -2.20 -11.06
CA TRP A 101 22.20 -0.86 -11.40
C TRP A 101 23.71 -0.69 -11.19
N ARG A 102 24.24 -1.10 -10.03
CA ARG A 102 25.68 -0.97 -9.73
C ARG A 102 26.55 -1.83 -10.64
N GLU A 103 26.07 -3.00 -11.04
CA GLU A 103 26.78 -3.89 -11.98
C GLU A 103 26.84 -3.28 -13.39
N GLN A 104 25.75 -2.66 -13.83
CA GLN A 104 25.63 -2.12 -15.19
C GLN A 104 26.11 -0.66 -15.32
N VAL A 105 26.29 0.08 -14.22
CA VAL A 105 26.59 1.54 -14.28
C VAL A 105 27.85 1.85 -15.10
N GLY A 106 28.87 0.98 -15.07
CA GLY A 106 30.08 1.13 -15.88
C GLY A 106 29.85 0.91 -17.38
N GLU A 107 28.89 0.06 -17.76
CA GLU A 107 28.51 -0.16 -19.16
C GLU A 107 27.63 0.97 -19.69
N ILE A 108 26.83 1.60 -18.83
CA ILE A 108 25.97 2.74 -19.19
C ILE A 108 26.79 3.90 -19.74
N GLU A 109 27.96 4.19 -19.17
CA GLU A 109 28.85 5.25 -19.66
C GLU A 109 29.34 4.95 -21.09
N GLY A 110 29.80 3.71 -21.33
CA GLY A 110 30.22 3.28 -22.66
C GLY A 110 29.09 3.27 -23.71
N VAL A 111 27.85 2.93 -23.31
CA VAL A 111 26.67 3.02 -24.20
C VAL A 111 26.33 4.48 -24.51
N LEU A 112 26.41 5.38 -23.52
CA LEU A 112 26.15 6.80 -23.71
C LEU A 112 27.21 7.48 -24.60
N GLU A 113 28.49 7.15 -24.43
CA GLU A 113 29.57 7.66 -25.28
C GLU A 113 29.46 7.13 -26.72
N ASN A 114 29.22 5.83 -26.89
CA ASN A 114 29.01 5.25 -28.21
C ASN A 114 27.74 5.77 -28.91
N SER A 115 26.72 6.18 -28.15
CA SER A 115 25.51 6.82 -28.71
C SER A 115 25.74 8.27 -29.14
N ARG A 116 26.69 9.00 -28.53
CA ARG A 116 27.09 10.35 -28.95
C ARG A 116 27.96 10.36 -30.21
N ALA A 117 28.61 9.24 -30.54
CA ALA A 117 29.54 9.12 -31.67
C ALA A 117 28.89 8.90 -33.05
N ARG A 118 27.60 9.21 -33.24
CA ARG A 118 27.03 9.42 -34.58
C ARG A 118 26.41 10.82 -34.72
N PRO A 119 27.21 11.85 -35.04
CA PRO A 119 26.77 12.71 -36.12
C PRO A 119 26.63 11.77 -37.32
N ALA A 120 25.40 11.56 -37.78
CA ALA A 120 25.18 10.94 -39.07
C ALA A 120 26.17 11.55 -40.05
N GLU A 121 26.93 10.70 -40.76
CA GLU A 121 27.29 11.02 -42.13
C GLU A 121 25.97 11.35 -42.82
N ILE A 122 25.59 12.61 -42.79
CA ILE A 122 24.63 13.18 -43.73
C ILE A 122 25.39 13.07 -45.03
N GLN A 123 25.27 11.90 -45.68
CA GLN A 123 25.59 11.72 -47.08
C GLN A 123 24.96 12.91 -47.79
N SER A 124 25.83 13.77 -48.30
CA SER A 124 25.50 14.93 -49.09
C SER A 124 24.43 14.55 -50.11
N TRP A 125 23.20 15.01 -49.90
CA TRP A 125 22.15 14.91 -50.89
C TRP A 125 22.59 15.76 -52.08
N GLN A 126 22.97 15.14 -53.20
CA GLN A 126 23.29 15.85 -54.44
C GLN A 126 21.98 16.04 -55.24
N PRO A 127 21.45 17.27 -55.38
CA PRO A 127 20.37 17.54 -56.32
C PRO A 127 20.99 17.68 -57.71
N GLY A 128 20.90 16.67 -58.56
CA GLY A 128 21.44 16.79 -59.91
C GLY A 128 21.38 15.57 -60.82
N GLN A 129 20.72 14.49 -60.43
CA GLN A 129 20.44 13.38 -61.33
C GLN A 129 18.95 13.06 -61.26
N MET A 130 18.17 13.71 -62.12
CA MET A 130 17.06 13.15 -62.91
C MET A 130 16.36 14.31 -63.64
N ALA A 131 16.49 14.28 -64.98
CA ALA A 131 15.89 15.12 -66.01
C ALA A 131 16.51 16.52 -66.25
#